data_AF-A0A7V0JSA1-F1
#
_entry.id   AF-A0A7V0JSA1-F1
#
_cell.length_a   1.000
_cell.length_b   1.000
_cell.length_c   1.000
_cell.angle_alpha   90.00
_cell.angle_beta   90.00
_cell.angle_gamma   90.00
#
_symmetry.space_group_name_H-M   'P 1'
#
loop_
_entity.id
_entity.type
_entity.pdbx_description
1 polymer ?
#
loop_
_entity_poly.entity_id
_entity_poly.type
_entity_poly.pdbx_seq_one_letter_code
_entity_poly.pdbx_strand_id
1 'polypeptide(L)'
;MKVDFNVGNLLLRIPKSNPIQKRVVLLSLANNRLLERSTVADALGLSIDRTGKLARTLEQEDVKGILDQRQGQRQDYRFTPQIKAELIQQFVIEAVDQHPTGGEQLAKKIEERCQLSLSPRSILSHLSRLGLSSIKDSLPEHLAAVKKNSSNSSEKEPTKKH
;
A
#
# COMPACT_ATOMS: atom_id res chain seq x y z
N MET A 1 -10.10 -22.45 23.32
CA MET A 1 -11.57 -22.45 23.34
C MET A 1 -12.01 -23.87 23.59
N LYS A 2 -13.09 -24.08 24.34
CA LYS A 2 -13.64 -25.41 24.61
C LYS A 2 -14.92 -25.55 23.80
N VAL A 3 -15.07 -26.65 23.06
CA VAL A 3 -16.33 -27.02 22.42
C VAL A 3 -16.83 -28.27 23.14
N ASP A 4 -18.05 -28.19 23.64
CA ASP A 4 -18.77 -29.32 24.22
C ASP A 4 -19.73 -29.89 23.18
N PHE A 5 -19.69 -31.19 22.98
CA PHE A 5 -20.52 -31.90 22.00
C PHE A 5 -21.74 -32.56 22.63
N ASN A 6 -21.94 -32.43 23.95
CA ASN A 6 -23.02 -33.10 24.70
C ASN A 6 -23.03 -34.64 24.55
N VAL A 7 -21.91 -35.24 24.14
CA VAL A 7 -21.71 -36.69 24.03
C VAL A 7 -20.60 -37.10 24.99
N GLY A 8 -20.95 -37.85 26.05
CA GLY A 8 -19.99 -38.52 26.93
C GLY A 8 -18.92 -37.62 27.58
N ASN A 9 -19.20 -36.33 27.84
CA ASN A 9 -18.24 -35.34 28.34
C ASN A 9 -16.98 -35.16 27.46
N LEU A 10 -17.06 -35.47 26.16
CA LEU A 10 -15.97 -35.28 25.21
C LEU A 10 -15.76 -33.78 24.94
N LEU A 11 -14.56 -33.30 25.22
CA LEU A 11 -14.25 -31.88 25.19
C LEU A 11 -13.10 -31.60 24.22
N LEU A 12 -13.40 -30.94 23.10
CA LEU A 12 -12.38 -30.54 22.13
C LEU A 12 -11.77 -29.21 22.56
N ARG A 13 -10.47 -29.24 22.84
CA ARG A 13 -9.69 -28.04 23.18
C ARG A 13 -9.02 -27.49 21.92
N ILE A 14 -9.49 -26.33 21.47
CA ILE A 14 -8.93 -25.65 20.31
C ILE A 14 -8.00 -24.53 20.80
N PRO A 15 -6.72 -24.50 20.42
CA PRO A 15 -5.79 -23.42 20.77
C PRO A 15 -6.35 -22.06 20.34
N LYS A 16 -6.32 -21.07 21.24
CA LYS A 16 -6.82 -19.71 20.93
C LYS A 16 -5.83 -18.88 20.10
N SER A 17 -4.55 -19.27 20.11
CA SER A 17 -3.46 -18.55 19.44
C SER A 17 -3.50 -18.61 17.92
N ASN A 18 -4.11 -19.66 17.36
CA ASN A 18 -4.24 -19.82 15.90
C ASN A 18 -5.68 -19.51 15.45
N PRO A 19 -5.95 -18.28 14.96
CA PRO A 19 -7.30 -17.89 14.52
C PRO A 19 -7.78 -18.68 13.29
N ILE A 20 -6.86 -19.14 12.44
CA ILE A 20 -7.19 -19.94 11.25
C ILE A 20 -7.67 -21.32 11.70
N GLN A 21 -6.92 -22.01 12.56
CA GLN A 21 -7.31 -23.31 13.10
C GLN A 21 -8.66 -23.24 13.83
N LYS A 22 -8.88 -22.19 14.63
CA LYS A 22 -10.18 -21.94 15.28
C LYS A 22 -11.31 -21.84 14.27
N ARG A 23 -11.13 -21.10 13.17
CA ARG A 23 -12.13 -20.98 12.10
C ARG A 23 -12.38 -22.31 11.40
N VAL A 24 -11.34 -23.01 10.99
CA VAL A 24 -11.46 -24.31 10.31
C VAL A 24 -12.31 -25.26 11.14
N VAL A 25 -11.91 -25.50 12.40
CA VAL A 25 -12.60 -26.48 13.25
C VAL A 25 -14.05 -26.07 13.48
N LEU A 26 -14.32 -24.82 13.85
CA LEU A 26 -15.70 -24.38 14.13
C LEU A 26 -16.61 -24.42 12.89
N LEU A 27 -16.11 -24.01 11.73
CA LEU A 27 -16.87 -24.03 10.49
C LEU A 27 -17.11 -25.48 10.01
N SER A 28 -16.12 -26.37 10.16
CA SER A 28 -16.30 -27.81 9.88
C SER A 28 -17.37 -28.42 10.76
N LEU A 29 -17.40 -28.10 12.06
CA LEU A 29 -18.46 -28.56 12.96
C LEU A 29 -19.84 -28.01 12.58
N ALA A 30 -19.91 -26.75 12.13
CA ALA A 30 -21.15 -26.15 11.64
C ALA A 30 -21.68 -26.83 10.35
N ASN A 31 -20.78 -27.14 9.39
CA ASN A 31 -21.14 -27.84 8.16
C ASN A 31 -21.69 -29.25 8.44
N ASN A 32 -21.12 -29.93 9.43
CA ASN A 32 -21.57 -31.26 9.85
C ASN A 32 -22.76 -31.21 10.83
N ARG A 33 -23.38 -30.04 11.05
CA ARG A 33 -24.53 -29.84 11.97
C ARG A 33 -24.24 -30.24 13.43
N LEU A 34 -22.97 -30.31 13.82
CA LEU A 34 -22.54 -30.59 15.19
C LEU A 34 -22.60 -29.32 16.05
N LEU A 35 -22.61 -28.14 15.44
CA LEU A 35 -22.82 -26.86 16.09
C LEU A 35 -23.81 -26.00 15.31
N GLU A 36 -24.61 -25.22 16.01
CA GLU A 36 -25.46 -24.21 15.38
C GLU A 36 -24.63 -23.06 14.80
N ARG A 37 -25.08 -22.52 13.68
CA ARG A 37 -24.40 -21.40 13.00
C ARG A 37 -24.40 -20.13 13.82
N SER A 38 -25.42 -19.90 14.65
CA SER A 38 -25.51 -18.82 15.64
C SER A 38 -24.36 -18.91 16.64
N THR A 39 -24.17 -20.06 17.27
CA THR A 39 -23.10 -20.31 18.24
C THR A 39 -21.72 -20.12 17.63
N VAL A 40 -21.52 -20.58 16.38
CA VAL A 40 -20.25 -20.41 15.67
C VAL A 40 -20.01 -18.95 15.28
N ALA A 41 -21.04 -18.22 14.86
CA ALA A 41 -20.96 -16.80 14.57
C ALA A 41 -20.52 -15.99 15.79
N ASP A 42 -21.13 -16.23 16.95
CA ASP A 42 -20.76 -15.60 18.22
C ASP A 42 -19.32 -15.94 18.62
N ALA A 43 -18.94 -17.22 18.52
CA ALA A 43 -17.59 -17.67 18.84
C ALA A 43 -16.52 -17.05 17.93
N LEU A 44 -16.85 -16.75 16.66
CA LEU A 44 -15.95 -16.13 15.69
C LEU A 44 -16.01 -14.60 15.68
N GLY A 45 -17.00 -13.98 16.34
CA GLY A 45 -17.26 -12.53 16.28
C GLY A 45 -17.69 -12.08 14.89
N LEU A 46 -18.48 -12.91 14.18
CA LEU A 46 -18.95 -12.67 12.82
C LEU A 46 -20.48 -12.65 12.78
N SER A 47 -21.06 -12.13 11.70
CA SER A 47 -22.51 -12.32 11.47
C SER A 47 -22.83 -13.75 11.06
N ILE A 48 -24.07 -14.18 11.28
CA ILE A 48 -24.56 -15.50 10.88
C ILE A 48 -24.43 -15.69 9.36
N ASP A 49 -24.76 -14.67 8.55
CA ASP A 49 -24.60 -14.71 7.08
C ASP A 49 -23.13 -14.91 6.67
N ARG A 50 -22.22 -14.12 7.25
CA ARG A 50 -20.78 -14.24 6.94
C ARG A 50 -20.23 -15.60 7.36
N THR A 51 -20.71 -16.13 8.48
CA THR A 51 -20.36 -17.48 8.96
C THR A 51 -20.85 -18.55 8.01
N GLY A 52 -22.09 -18.43 7.51
CA GLY A 52 -22.65 -19.34 6.50
C GLY A 52 -21.87 -19.31 5.19
N LYS A 53 -21.49 -18.12 4.70
CA LYS A 53 -20.64 -17.96 3.52
C LYS A 53 -19.28 -18.63 3.72
N LEU A 54 -18.59 -18.33 4.81
CA LEU A 54 -17.29 -18.93 5.14
C LEU A 54 -17.36 -20.45 5.27
N ALA A 55 -18.44 -21.00 5.83
CA ALA A 55 -18.62 -22.43 5.99
C ALA A 55 -18.76 -23.12 4.61
N ARG A 56 -19.52 -22.53 3.68
CA ARG A 56 -19.61 -23.00 2.29
C ARG A 56 -18.28 -22.89 1.56
N THR A 57 -17.58 -21.75 1.72
CA THR A 57 -16.25 -21.57 1.11
C THR A 57 -15.25 -22.61 1.62
N LEU A 58 -15.27 -22.94 2.92
CA LEU A 58 -14.42 -24.00 3.47
C LEU A 58 -14.74 -25.38 2.86
N GLU A 59 -16.01 -25.68 2.60
CA GLU A 59 -16.41 -26.94 1.97
C GLU A 59 -15.98 -27.02 0.49
N GLN A 60 -15.98 -25.89 -0.22
CA GLN A 60 -15.68 -25.83 -1.66
C GLN A 60 -14.19 -25.66 -1.97
N GLU A 61 -13.50 -24.82 -1.22
CA GLU A 61 -12.13 -24.36 -1.50
C GLU A 61 -11.11 -24.78 -0.42
N ASP A 62 -11.57 -25.55 0.58
CA ASP A 62 -10.81 -25.95 1.75
C ASP A 62 -10.23 -24.74 2.51
N VAL A 63 -9.23 -24.96 3.38
CA VAL A 63 -8.59 -23.93 4.20
C VAL A 63 -8.15 -22.73 3.38
N LYS A 64 -7.75 -22.92 2.11
CA LYS A 64 -7.27 -21.85 1.22
C LYS A 64 -8.32 -20.75 1.00
N GLY A 65 -9.60 -21.11 0.89
CA GLY A 65 -10.68 -20.15 0.66
C GLY A 65 -10.99 -19.26 1.87
N ILE A 66 -10.62 -19.69 3.08
CA ILE A 66 -10.84 -18.91 4.32
C ILE A 66 -9.61 -18.16 4.82
N LEU A 67 -8.45 -18.36 4.18
CA LEU A 67 -7.24 -17.57 4.43
C LEU A 67 -7.43 -16.12 3.96
N ASP A 68 -6.69 -15.20 4.57
CA ASP A 68 -6.65 -13.83 4.06
C ASP A 68 -5.89 -13.80 2.73
N GLN A 69 -6.63 -13.68 1.63
CA GLN A 69 -6.08 -13.62 0.27
C GLN A 69 -5.77 -12.19 -0.18
N ARG A 70 -5.90 -11.19 0.70
CA ARG A 70 -5.59 -9.80 0.34
C ARG A 70 -4.12 -9.69 -0.07
N GLN A 71 -3.88 -9.47 -1.36
CA GLN A 71 -2.56 -9.22 -1.93
C GLN A 71 -2.08 -7.76 -1.75
N GLY A 72 -2.83 -6.96 -0.99
CA GLY A 72 -2.65 -5.51 -0.96
C GLY A 72 -2.90 -4.86 -2.32
N GLN A 73 -2.65 -3.56 -2.41
CA GLN A 73 -2.72 -2.82 -3.65
C GLN A 73 -1.50 -3.16 -4.52
N ARG A 74 -1.71 -3.83 -5.67
CA ARG A 74 -0.61 -4.26 -6.57
C ARG A 74 -0.14 -3.17 -7.53
N GLN A 75 -0.92 -2.12 -7.74
CA GLN A 75 -0.59 -1.01 -8.64
C GLN A 75 -1.07 0.33 -8.09
N ASP A 76 -0.39 1.40 -8.44
CA ASP A 76 -0.74 2.75 -7.99
C ASP A 76 -1.93 3.30 -8.80
N TYR A 77 -3.15 3.26 -8.24
CA TYR A 77 -4.36 3.72 -8.95
C TYR A 77 -4.45 5.25 -9.07
N ARG A 78 -3.93 5.98 -8.08
CA ARG A 78 -3.96 7.46 -8.05
C ARG A 78 -2.66 8.11 -8.52
N PHE A 79 -1.53 7.42 -8.35
CA PHE A 79 -0.23 7.87 -8.86
C PHE A 79 0.03 7.22 -10.22
N THR A 80 -0.78 7.60 -11.20
CA THR A 80 -0.56 7.19 -12.59
C THR A 80 0.81 7.70 -13.07
N PRO A 81 1.38 7.13 -14.15
CA PRO A 81 2.65 7.62 -14.71
C PRO A 81 2.65 9.13 -14.98
N GLN A 82 1.53 9.69 -15.43
CA GLN A 82 1.38 11.12 -15.69
C GLN A 82 1.47 11.94 -14.40
N ILE A 83 0.76 11.52 -13.35
CA ILE A 83 0.82 12.18 -12.04
C ILE A 83 2.21 12.08 -11.42
N LYS A 84 2.92 10.95 -11.63
CA LYS A 84 4.31 10.80 -11.20
C LYS A 84 5.25 11.74 -11.94
N ALA A 85 5.07 11.90 -13.25
CA ALA A 85 5.85 12.83 -14.05
C ALA A 85 5.66 14.28 -13.55
N GLU A 86 4.41 14.70 -13.33
CA GLU A 86 4.11 16.01 -12.75
C GLU A 86 4.71 16.17 -11.35
N LEU A 87 4.61 15.15 -10.51
CA LEU A 87 5.21 15.18 -9.18
C LEU A 87 6.74 15.37 -9.23
N ILE A 88 7.42 14.68 -10.15
CA ILE A 88 8.86 14.84 -10.36
C ILE A 88 9.18 16.26 -10.84
N GLN A 89 8.42 16.80 -11.79
CA GLN A 89 8.61 18.16 -12.29
C GLN A 89 8.47 19.20 -11.18
N GLN A 90 7.38 19.14 -10.41
CA GLN A 90 7.17 20.08 -9.30
C GLN A 90 8.25 19.94 -8.23
N PHE A 91 8.67 18.71 -7.93
CA PHE A 91 9.76 18.48 -6.99
C PHE A 91 11.08 19.13 -7.44
N VAL A 92 11.45 18.98 -8.72
CA VAL A 92 12.69 19.55 -9.27
C VAL A 92 12.65 21.08 -9.26
N ILE A 93 11.51 21.69 -9.64
CA ILE A 93 11.33 23.14 -9.59
C ILE A 93 11.55 23.66 -8.17
N GLU A 94 10.88 23.06 -7.17
CA GLU A 94 11.05 23.48 -5.77
C GLU A 94 12.49 23.26 -5.27
N ALA A 95 13.11 22.14 -5.61
CA ALA A 95 14.47 21.83 -5.19
C ALA A 95 15.47 22.85 -5.76
N VAL A 96 15.37 23.17 -7.05
CA VAL A 96 16.24 24.15 -7.74
C VAL A 96 16.08 25.55 -7.18
N ASP A 97 14.84 25.97 -6.94
CA ASP A 97 14.54 27.31 -6.39
C ASP A 97 14.77 27.40 -4.87
N GLN A 98 15.33 26.35 -4.25
CA GLN A 98 15.60 26.23 -2.81
C GLN A 98 14.35 26.39 -1.93
N HIS A 99 13.16 26.10 -2.49
CA HIS A 99 11.92 26.09 -1.75
C HIS A 99 11.75 24.78 -0.97
N PRO A 100 10.95 24.78 0.12
CA PRO A 100 10.66 23.57 0.86
C PRO A 100 9.89 22.55 0.00
N THR A 101 10.47 21.38 -0.25
CA THR A 101 9.81 20.24 -0.91
C THR A 101 8.86 19.50 0.05
N GLY A 102 8.03 20.26 0.78
CA GLY A 102 7.10 19.75 1.77
C GLY A 102 5.90 19.07 1.11
N GLY A 103 5.39 18.00 1.72
CA GLY A 103 4.27 17.24 1.18
C GLY A 103 3.00 18.08 0.98
N GLU A 104 2.76 19.08 1.82
CA GLU A 104 1.62 20.00 1.71
C GLU A 104 1.73 20.93 0.51
N GLN A 105 2.91 21.49 0.27
CA GLN A 105 3.16 22.38 -0.86
C GLN A 105 3.03 21.62 -2.18
N LEU A 106 3.61 20.43 -2.26
CA LEU A 106 3.51 19.57 -3.44
C LEU A 106 2.07 19.05 -3.63
N ALA A 107 1.33 18.75 -2.56
CA ALA A 107 -0.08 18.38 -2.67
C ALA A 107 -0.91 19.49 -3.32
N LYS A 108 -0.73 20.73 -2.86
CA LYS A 108 -1.44 21.89 -3.41
C LYS A 108 -1.13 22.11 -4.89
N LYS A 109 0.15 22.06 -5.28
CA LYS A 109 0.55 22.23 -6.69
C LYS A 109 0.01 21.12 -7.60
N ILE A 110 -0.02 19.88 -7.13
CA ILE A 110 -0.58 18.77 -7.89
C ILE A 110 -2.10 18.86 -7.98
N GLU A 111 -2.77 19.32 -6.92
CA GLU A 111 -4.22 19.57 -6.96
C GLU A 111 -4.57 20.69 -7.96
N GLU A 112 -3.83 21.80 -7.95
CA GLU A 112 -4.01 22.92 -8.88
C GLU A 112 -3.78 22.53 -10.35
N ARG A 113 -2.75 21.71 -10.63
CA ARG A 113 -2.36 21.35 -12.00
C ARG A 113 -3.10 20.15 -12.56
N CYS A 114 -3.34 19.14 -11.73
CA CYS A 114 -3.88 17.86 -12.16
C CYS A 114 -5.33 17.64 -11.72
N GLN A 115 -5.94 18.60 -11.00
CA GLN A 115 -7.29 18.49 -10.43
C GLN A 115 -7.46 17.22 -9.57
N LEU A 116 -6.38 16.80 -8.92
CA LEU A 116 -6.31 15.55 -8.16
C LEU A 116 -5.81 15.81 -6.74
N SER A 117 -6.72 15.69 -5.76
CA SER A 117 -6.40 15.86 -4.36
C SER A 117 -5.67 14.64 -3.78
N LEU A 118 -4.36 14.76 -3.56
CA LEU A 118 -3.52 13.70 -2.99
C LEU A 118 -3.09 14.04 -1.57
N SER A 119 -2.99 13.02 -0.70
CA SER A 119 -2.54 13.27 0.67
C SER A 119 -1.05 13.64 0.70
N PRO A 120 -0.64 14.62 1.52
CA PRO A 120 0.77 14.97 1.71
C PRO A 120 1.65 13.77 2.06
N ARG A 121 1.13 12.85 2.88
CA ARG A 121 1.82 11.61 3.29
C ARG A 121 2.05 10.67 2.11
N SER A 122 1.05 10.51 1.24
CA SER A 122 1.19 9.69 0.04
C SER A 122 2.24 10.27 -0.90
N ILE A 123 2.25 11.59 -1.09
CA ILE A 123 3.26 12.26 -1.91
C ILE A 123 4.67 12.02 -1.38
N LEU A 124 4.90 12.28 -0.09
CA LEU A 124 6.22 12.05 0.53
C LEU A 124 6.67 10.58 0.44
N SER A 125 5.73 9.65 0.64
CA SER A 125 6.00 8.21 0.46
C SER A 125 6.42 7.91 -0.98
N HIS A 126 5.74 8.48 -1.97
CA HIS A 126 6.10 8.31 -3.38
C HIS A 126 7.45 8.95 -3.74
N LEU A 127 7.75 10.15 -3.25
CA LEU A 127 9.06 10.79 -3.44
C LEU A 127 10.19 9.94 -2.85
N SER A 128 9.97 9.40 -1.66
CA SER A 128 10.93 8.52 -0.99
C SER A 128 11.14 7.22 -1.78
N ARG A 129 10.04 6.60 -2.25
CA ARG A 129 10.08 5.39 -3.09
C ARG A 129 10.80 5.62 -4.43
N LEU A 130 10.74 6.84 -4.97
CA LEU A 130 11.44 7.25 -6.19
C LEU A 130 12.89 7.70 -5.95
N GLY A 131 13.35 7.78 -4.70
CA GLY A 131 14.69 8.28 -4.36
C GLY A 131 14.87 9.79 -4.57
N LEU A 132 13.79 10.54 -4.74
CA LEU A 132 13.89 11.99 -4.97
C LEU A 132 14.35 12.75 -3.72
N SER A 133 13.98 12.26 -2.54
CA SER A 133 14.38 12.89 -1.27
C SER A 133 15.90 12.93 -1.07
N SER A 134 16.65 11.98 -1.61
CA SER A 134 18.12 11.92 -1.47
C SER A 134 18.88 12.81 -2.44
N ILE A 135 18.25 13.27 -3.53
CA ILE A 135 18.90 14.11 -4.55
C ILE A 135 18.55 15.60 -4.40
N LYS A 136 17.70 15.95 -3.43
CA LYS A 136 17.21 17.32 -3.23
C LYS A 136 18.33 18.35 -3.18
N ASP A 137 19.38 18.05 -2.41
CA ASP A 137 20.45 19.01 -2.13
C ASP A 137 21.50 19.05 -3.26
N SER A 138 21.66 17.96 -4.03
CA SER A 138 22.60 17.91 -5.15
C SER A 138 22.02 18.47 -6.45
N LEU A 139 20.69 18.50 -6.61
CA LEU A 139 20.01 19.01 -7.81
C LEU A 139 20.39 20.46 -8.15
N PRO A 140 20.37 21.43 -7.22
CA PRO A 140 20.81 22.80 -7.48
C PRO A 140 22.27 22.88 -7.92
N GLU A 141 23.16 22.10 -7.29
CA GLU A 141 24.58 22.07 -7.61
C GLU A 141 24.83 21.56 -9.03
N HIS A 142 24.15 20.47 -9.41
CA HIS A 142 24.21 19.95 -10.77
C HIS A 142 23.72 20.96 -11.81
N LEU A 143 22.63 21.68 -11.51
CA LEU A 143 22.12 22.72 -12.41
C LEU A 143 23.09 23.90 -12.54
N ALA A 144 23.72 24.32 -11.45
CA ALA A 144 24.71 25.40 -11.45
C ALA A 144 25.96 25.02 -12.27
N ALA A 145 26.44 23.77 -12.15
CA ALA A 145 27.55 23.27 -12.94
C ALA A 145 27.25 23.25 -14.45
N VAL A 146 26.03 22.86 -14.85
CA VAL A 146 25.60 22.90 -16.26
C VAL A 146 25.54 24.33 -16.78
N LYS A 147 24.97 25.28 -16.03
CA LYS A 147 24.93 26.70 -16.43
C LYS A 147 26.34 27.26 -16.63
N LYS A 148 27.28 26.96 -15.73
CA LYS A 148 28.69 27.40 -15.80
C LYS A 148 29.44 26.83 -17.02
N ASN A 149 29.18 25.57 -17.36
CA ASN A 149 29.80 24.94 -18.52
C ASN A 149 29.22 25.45 -19.85
N SER A 150 27.94 25.82 -19.88
CA SER A 150 27.30 26.47 -21.02
C SER A 150 27.90 27.86 -21.30
N SER A 151 28.12 28.68 -20.27
CA SER A 151 28.79 29.99 -20.41
C SER A 151 30.25 29.92 -20.85
N ASN A 152 30.95 28.82 -20.56
CA ASN A 152 32.34 28.61 -20.99
C ASN A 152 32.46 28.09 -22.44
N SER A 153 31.35 27.67 -23.05
CA SER A 153 31.35 27.15 -24.43
C SER A 153 31.23 28.24 -25.50
N SER A 154 30.90 29.48 -25.11
CA SER A 154 30.84 30.65 -26.01
C SER A 154 32.15 31.42 -26.17
N GLU A 155 33.25 31.02 -25.52
CA GLU A 155 34.53 31.75 -25.55
C GLU A 155 35.70 31.03 -26.26
N LYS A 156 35.47 29.95 -27.00
CA LYS A 156 36.55 29.31 -27.78
C LYS A 156 36.17 28.98 -29.22
N GLU A 157 36.33 29.97 -30.10
CA GLU A 157 37.12 29.91 -31.35
C GLU A 157 37.05 31.27 -32.07
N PRO A 158 38.01 31.69 -32.93
CA PRO A 158 39.07 30.90 -33.55
C PRO A 158 40.48 31.53 -33.48
N THR A 159 41.53 30.70 -33.40
CA THR A 159 42.84 31.11 -33.93
C THR A 159 43.07 30.42 -35.26
N LYS A 160 42.73 31.14 -36.34
CA LYS A 160 43.34 30.95 -37.66
C LYS A 160 44.85 31.15 -37.52
N LYS A 161 45.65 30.20 -38.00
CA LYS A 161 47.03 30.48 -38.40
C LYS A 161 47.22 29.99 -39.84
N HIS A 162 47.78 30.92 -40.62
CA HIS A 162 48.21 30.83 -42.01
C HIS A 162 49.33 29.81 -42.21
#